data_AF-A0A936SWU0-F1
#
_entry.id   AF-A0A936SWU0-F1
#
_cell.length_a   1.000
_cell.length_b   1.000
_cell.length_c   1.000
_cell.angle_alpha   90.00
_cell.angle_beta   90.00
_cell.angle_gamma   90.00
#
_symmetry.space_group_name_H-M   'P 1'
#
loop_
_entity.id
_entity.type
_entity.pdbx_description
1 polymer ?
#
loop_
_entity_poly.entity_id
_entity_poly.type
_entity_poly.pdbx_seq_one_letter_code
_entity_poly.pdbx_strand_id
1 'polypeptide(L)'
;MRSFAPPRWVVLLFALATACTPATESQSSSATNPSSWSSNESDAEARSKATSATPDKPTRWEHADGLSTFRKAAPRARSQHLDGEYDAEVLANDKAATYPALGPLRQLPVGSVLVEALYAPGRPEVATYFAMVRQPSATGSAWEYLVVSSSGMVEKRGSLTLCGRCHAEAPHDHVFGRPR
;
A
#
# COMPACT_ATOMS: atom_id res chain seq x y z
N MET A 1 -15.22 -28.14 -44.84
CA MET A 1 -14.50 -27.11 -45.61
C MET A 1 -15.51 -26.19 -46.28
N ARG A 2 -15.75 -24.99 -45.73
CA ARG A 2 -16.41 -23.88 -46.43
C ARG A 2 -15.74 -22.59 -45.97
N SER A 3 -14.92 -22.04 -46.86
CA SER A 3 -14.28 -20.74 -46.74
C SER A 3 -15.29 -19.63 -47.03
N PHE A 4 -15.28 -18.55 -46.24
CA PHE A 4 -15.79 -17.25 -46.65
C PHE A 4 -14.82 -16.16 -46.18
N ALA A 5 -14.41 -15.34 -47.13
CA ALA A 5 -13.47 -14.23 -47.02
C ALA A 5 -14.17 -12.94 -46.53
N PRO A 6 -13.41 -11.91 -46.09
CA PRO A 6 -13.92 -10.80 -45.27
C PRO A 6 -14.36 -9.59 -46.11
N PRO A 7 -15.25 -8.72 -45.60
CA PRO A 7 -15.42 -7.40 -46.17
C PRO A 7 -14.33 -6.45 -45.66
N ARG A 8 -13.98 -5.60 -46.61
CA ARG A 8 -12.90 -4.62 -46.68
C ARG A 8 -13.58 -3.24 -46.56
N TRP A 9 -12.81 -2.21 -46.17
CA TRP A 9 -13.12 -0.76 -46.23
C TRP A 9 -13.72 -0.16 -44.94
N VAL A 10 -13.53 1.10 -44.55
CA VAL A 10 -13.04 2.34 -45.21
C VAL A 10 -12.17 3.11 -44.20
N VAL A 11 -11.04 3.67 -44.66
CA VAL A 11 -10.31 4.75 -43.95
C VAL A 11 -11.05 6.06 -44.18
N LEU A 12 -11.41 6.76 -43.10
CA LEU A 12 -11.94 8.11 -43.17
C LEU A 12 -11.07 9.04 -42.30
N LEU A 13 -10.15 9.71 -43.00
CA LEU A 13 -9.43 10.89 -42.54
C LEU A 13 -10.41 12.06 -42.50
N PHE A 14 -10.68 12.60 -41.32
CA PHE A 14 -11.23 13.94 -41.17
C PHE A 14 -10.20 14.81 -40.47
N ALA A 15 -9.58 15.69 -41.25
CA ALA A 15 -8.91 16.88 -40.74
C ALA A 15 -9.98 17.95 -40.48
N LEU A 16 -10.07 18.44 -39.25
CA LEU A 16 -10.61 19.75 -38.96
C LEU A 16 -9.62 20.49 -38.07
N ALA A 17 -9.02 21.53 -38.66
CA ALA A 17 -8.34 22.58 -37.94
C ALA A 17 -9.39 23.59 -37.45
N THR A 18 -9.45 23.82 -36.14
CA THR A 18 -10.13 24.97 -35.55
C THR A 18 -9.14 25.71 -34.67
N ALA A 19 -8.74 26.89 -35.15
CA ALA A 19 -8.03 27.89 -34.39
C ALA A 19 -9.02 28.58 -33.45
N CYS A 20 -8.72 28.58 -32.15
CA CYS A 20 -9.30 29.52 -31.20
C CYS A 20 -8.18 30.17 -30.38
N THR A 21 -8.22 31.49 -30.43
CA THR A 21 -7.45 32.54 -29.74
C THR A 21 -6.99 32.24 -28.30
N PRO A 22 -5.77 32.65 -27.91
CA PRO A 22 -5.38 32.70 -26.51
C PRO A 22 -6.09 33.86 -25.79
N ALA A 23 -6.80 33.55 -24.71
CA ALA A 23 -7.25 34.52 -23.74
C ALA A 23 -6.06 34.93 -22.87
N THR A 24 -5.75 36.22 -22.85
CA THR A 24 -4.78 36.84 -21.95
C THR A 24 -5.36 36.85 -20.54
N GLU A 25 -4.97 35.87 -19.72
CA GLU A 25 -5.30 35.88 -18.29
C GLU A 25 -4.28 36.73 -17.52
N SER A 26 -4.81 37.71 -16.80
CA SER A 26 -4.07 38.68 -16.00
C SER A 26 -3.29 37.99 -14.89
N GLN A 27 -1.95 38.05 -14.95
CA GLN A 27 -1.10 37.74 -13.80
C GLN A 27 -1.22 38.86 -12.76
N SER A 28 -2.20 38.72 -11.86
CA SER A 28 -2.25 39.46 -10.60
C SER A 28 -1.27 38.80 -9.62
N SER A 29 0.01 39.13 -9.73
CA SER A 29 1.03 38.73 -8.74
C SER A 29 0.95 39.66 -7.53
N SER A 30 -0.02 39.40 -6.65
CA SER A 30 0.02 39.94 -5.29
C SER A 30 0.88 39.00 -4.44
N ALA A 31 2.10 39.45 -4.17
CA ALA A 31 3.06 38.81 -3.29
C ALA A 31 2.40 38.42 -1.96
N THR A 32 2.40 37.12 -1.64
CA THR A 32 2.05 36.63 -0.31
C THR A 32 3.35 36.30 0.43
N ASN A 33 3.59 37.06 1.50
CA ASN A 33 4.69 36.95 2.44
C ASN A 33 4.94 35.50 2.93
N PRO A 34 6.20 35.04 2.97
CA PRO A 34 6.59 33.86 3.74
C PRO A 34 6.91 34.26 5.20
N SER A 35 5.89 34.68 5.95
CA SER A 35 6.02 34.99 7.38
C SER A 35 4.73 34.71 8.16
N SER A 36 4.28 33.44 8.16
CA SER A 36 3.21 32.97 9.06
C SER A 36 3.48 31.54 9.53
N TRP A 37 4.69 31.26 10.00
CA TRP A 37 4.88 30.23 11.03
C TRP A 37 4.95 30.95 12.38
N SER A 38 3.77 31.40 12.83
CA SER A 38 3.55 31.72 14.23
C SER A 38 3.00 30.49 14.92
N SER A 39 3.64 30.18 16.03
CA SER A 39 3.39 29.10 16.96
C SER A 39 1.94 29.10 17.44
N ASN A 40 1.23 28.01 17.19
CA ASN A 40 0.13 27.58 18.05
C ASN A 40 0.55 26.30 18.78
N GLU A 41 1.48 26.47 19.72
CA GLU A 41 1.47 25.69 20.97
C GLU A 41 0.23 26.15 21.74
N SER A 42 -0.81 25.33 21.73
CA SER A 42 -1.89 25.23 22.73
C SER A 42 -3.09 24.58 22.04
N ASP A 43 -3.06 23.25 21.94
CA ASP A 43 -4.22 22.34 21.85
C ASP A 43 -3.68 20.92 21.56
N ALA A 44 -2.79 20.47 22.44
CA ALA A 44 -2.19 19.13 22.40
C ALA A 44 -2.55 18.36 23.68
N GLU A 45 -3.84 18.23 23.96
CA GLU A 45 -4.29 17.42 25.11
C GLU A 45 -5.57 16.65 24.79
N ALA A 46 -5.52 15.78 23.77
CA ALA A 46 -6.41 14.60 23.63
C ALA A 46 -6.00 13.65 22.49
N ARG A 47 -4.75 13.70 21.99
CA ARG A 47 -4.32 12.80 20.91
C ARG A 47 -3.73 11.54 21.53
N SER A 48 -4.56 10.49 21.61
CA SER A 48 -4.21 9.14 22.02
C SER A 48 -2.80 8.76 21.55
N LYS A 49 -1.93 8.46 22.52
CA LYS A 49 -0.64 7.78 22.30
C LYS A 49 -0.89 6.46 21.56
N ALA A 50 -0.82 6.47 20.23
CA ALA A 50 -0.40 5.30 19.48
C ALA A 50 1.13 5.30 19.49
N THR A 51 1.71 5.03 20.66
CA THR A 51 3.15 4.84 20.81
C THR A 51 3.52 3.61 20.00
N SER A 52 4.38 3.79 18.99
CA SER A 52 5.15 2.67 18.43
C SER A 52 5.97 2.08 19.57
N ALA A 53 5.48 1.02 20.19
CA ALA A 53 6.16 0.37 21.28
C ALA A 53 7.14 -0.63 20.65
N THR A 54 8.44 -0.37 20.77
CA THR A 54 9.42 -1.45 20.68
C THR A 54 9.18 -2.33 21.89
N PRO A 55 8.85 -3.62 21.73
CA PRO A 55 8.65 -4.49 22.89
C PRO A 55 9.99 -4.62 23.66
N ASP A 56 9.95 -4.44 24.98
CA ASP A 56 11.13 -4.52 25.88
C ASP A 56 11.81 -5.92 25.86
N LYS A 57 11.12 -6.93 25.32
CA LYS A 57 11.64 -8.26 25.05
C LYS A 57 11.27 -8.71 23.65
N PRO A 58 12.19 -9.35 22.90
CA PRO A 58 11.86 -9.98 21.63
C PRO A 58 10.66 -10.90 21.82
N THR A 59 9.56 -10.59 21.14
CA THR A 59 8.31 -11.35 21.22
C THR A 59 8.11 -12.10 19.92
N ARG A 60 7.85 -13.40 19.99
CA ARG A 60 7.48 -14.18 18.80
C ARG A 60 6.15 -13.66 18.26
N TRP A 61 6.08 -13.44 16.96
CA TRP A 61 4.84 -13.00 16.33
C TRP A 61 3.79 -14.13 16.36
N GLU A 62 2.56 -13.82 16.77
CA GLU A 62 1.47 -14.79 16.92
C GLU A 62 1.10 -15.54 15.62
N HIS A 63 1.42 -14.99 14.45
CA HIS A 63 1.19 -15.66 13.16
C HIS A 63 2.42 -16.37 12.59
N ALA A 64 3.60 -16.27 13.23
CA ALA A 64 4.85 -16.78 12.67
C ALA A 64 4.80 -18.28 12.33
N ASP A 65 4.26 -19.10 13.22
CA ASP A 65 4.17 -20.55 13.05
C ASP A 65 3.11 -20.96 11.99
N GLY A 66 2.17 -20.07 11.67
CA GLY A 66 1.09 -20.30 10.72
C GLY A 66 1.35 -19.74 9.32
N LEU A 67 2.48 -19.08 9.06
CA LEU A 67 2.71 -18.42 7.76
C LEU A 67 2.66 -19.39 6.57
N SER A 68 3.01 -20.66 6.77
CA SER A 68 2.93 -21.69 5.73
C SER A 68 1.50 -22.04 5.31
N THR A 69 0.49 -21.70 6.13
CA THR A 69 -0.92 -21.90 5.79
C THR A 69 -1.51 -20.73 5.03
N PHE A 70 -0.82 -19.59 5.00
CA PHE A 70 -1.30 -18.42 4.26
C PHE A 70 -1.16 -18.66 2.77
N ARG A 71 -2.15 -18.17 2.01
CA ARG A 71 -2.14 -18.29 0.55
C ARG A 71 -1.18 -17.27 -0.04
N LYS A 72 -0.38 -17.68 -1.03
CA LYS A 72 0.36 -16.76 -1.90
C LYS A 72 -0.62 -15.96 -2.76
N ALA A 73 -0.69 -14.66 -2.52
CA ALA A 73 -1.66 -13.77 -3.14
C ALA A 73 -1.25 -13.25 -4.52
N ALA A 74 0.05 -13.23 -4.80
CA ALA A 74 0.63 -12.85 -6.08
C ALA A 74 1.91 -13.67 -6.35
N PRO A 75 2.35 -13.79 -7.62
CA PRO A 75 3.68 -14.30 -7.94
C PRO A 75 4.78 -13.46 -7.29
N ARG A 76 5.94 -14.08 -7.07
CA ARG A 76 7.12 -13.36 -6.59
C ARG A 76 7.53 -12.27 -7.59
N ALA A 77 7.75 -11.05 -7.10
CA ALA A 77 8.13 -9.90 -7.92
C ALA A 77 9.06 -8.95 -7.14
N ARG A 78 9.69 -8.00 -7.82
CA ARG A 78 10.50 -6.94 -7.17
C ARG A 78 9.64 -6.19 -6.16
N SER A 79 10.10 -6.12 -4.90
CA SER A 79 9.45 -5.33 -3.87
C SER A 79 9.55 -3.84 -4.19
N GLN A 80 8.62 -3.04 -3.67
CA GLN A 80 8.75 -1.58 -3.62
C GLN A 80 9.18 -1.08 -2.23
N HIS A 81 9.39 -2.00 -1.29
CA HIS A 81 9.97 -1.72 0.00
C HIS A 81 11.51 -1.70 -0.07
N LEU A 82 12.14 -0.95 0.84
CA LEU A 82 13.61 -0.88 0.99
C LEU A 82 14.32 -0.57 -0.34
N ASP A 83 13.89 0.51 -1.00
CA ASP A 83 14.41 0.96 -2.31
C ASP A 83 14.29 -0.08 -3.44
N GLY A 84 13.43 -1.07 -3.20
CA GLY A 84 13.12 -2.16 -4.09
C GLY A 84 14.22 -3.19 -4.22
N GLU A 85 15.23 -3.24 -3.35
CA GLU A 85 16.37 -4.17 -3.50
C GLU A 85 16.00 -5.66 -3.43
N TYR A 86 14.86 -5.97 -2.84
CA TYR A 86 14.39 -7.32 -2.55
C TYR A 86 13.38 -7.79 -3.59
N ASP A 87 13.27 -9.11 -3.73
CA ASP A 87 12.05 -9.70 -4.27
C ASP A 87 11.07 -10.00 -3.13
N ALA A 88 9.80 -10.08 -3.44
CA ALA A 88 8.74 -10.25 -2.49
C ALA A 88 7.69 -11.25 -2.94
N GLU A 89 7.19 -12.06 -2.00
CA GLU A 89 5.92 -12.76 -2.14
C GLU A 89 4.92 -12.17 -1.14
N VAL A 90 3.70 -11.90 -1.59
CA VAL A 90 2.61 -11.48 -0.70
C VAL A 90 1.81 -12.70 -0.27
N LEU A 91 1.67 -12.89 1.04
CA LEU A 91 0.88 -13.92 1.69
C LEU A 91 -0.37 -13.28 2.31
N ALA A 92 -1.49 -13.99 2.25
CA ALA A 92 -2.76 -13.53 2.81
C ALA A 92 -3.43 -14.67 3.59
N ASN A 93 -3.96 -14.35 4.77
CA ASN A 93 -4.79 -15.28 5.51
C ASN A 93 -6.20 -15.41 4.90
N ASP A 94 -7.01 -16.34 5.41
CA ASP A 94 -8.37 -16.58 4.90
C ASP A 94 -9.31 -15.37 5.05
N LYS A 95 -9.12 -14.54 6.09
CA LYS A 95 -9.89 -13.30 6.26
C LYS A 95 -9.60 -12.29 5.15
N ALA A 96 -8.41 -12.33 4.58
CA ALA A 96 -8.00 -11.53 3.43
C ALA A 96 -8.20 -12.26 2.08
N ALA A 97 -9.13 -13.22 1.98
CA ALA A 97 -9.35 -14.01 0.76
C ALA A 97 -9.64 -13.18 -0.51
N THR A 98 -10.21 -11.99 -0.37
CA THR A 98 -10.54 -11.10 -1.51
C THR A 98 -9.31 -10.38 -2.07
N TYR A 99 -8.21 -10.31 -1.33
CA TYR A 99 -6.94 -9.75 -1.81
C TYR A 99 -6.29 -10.66 -2.88
N PRO A 100 -5.68 -10.15 -3.96
CA PRO A 100 -5.45 -8.75 -4.32
C PRO A 100 -6.57 -8.11 -5.17
N ALA A 101 -7.69 -8.81 -5.38
CA ALA A 101 -8.82 -8.34 -6.17
C ALA A 101 -9.72 -7.39 -5.34
N LEU A 102 -9.13 -6.27 -4.90
CA LEU A 102 -9.82 -5.21 -4.18
C LEU A 102 -10.47 -4.23 -5.17
N GLY A 103 -11.53 -3.57 -4.72
CA GLY A 103 -12.20 -2.48 -5.43
C GLY A 103 -12.32 -1.26 -4.52
N PRO A 104 -12.70 -0.08 -5.04
CA PRO A 104 -12.67 1.18 -4.29
C PRO A 104 -13.52 1.19 -3.01
N LEU A 105 -14.53 0.32 -2.91
CA LEU A 105 -15.43 0.22 -1.76
C LEU A 105 -15.23 -1.05 -0.92
N ARG A 106 -14.25 -1.90 -1.25
CA ARG A 106 -14.03 -3.17 -0.56
C ARG A 106 -12.93 -3.02 0.47
N GLN A 107 -13.32 -2.95 1.73
CA GLN A 107 -12.40 -3.03 2.86
C GLN A 107 -12.16 -4.49 3.25
N LEU A 108 -10.95 -4.76 3.73
CA LEU A 108 -10.60 -6.03 4.34
C LEU A 108 -11.16 -6.08 5.78
N PRO A 109 -11.79 -7.19 6.19
CA PRO A 109 -12.38 -7.28 7.53
C PRO A 109 -11.30 -7.30 8.62
N VAL A 110 -11.70 -6.94 9.86
CA VAL A 110 -10.87 -7.14 11.06
C VAL A 110 -10.38 -8.59 11.14
N GLY A 111 -9.11 -8.75 11.53
CA GLY A 111 -8.39 -10.02 11.55
C GLY A 111 -7.79 -10.41 10.19
N SER A 112 -7.93 -9.57 9.15
CA SER A 112 -7.16 -9.72 7.92
C SER A 112 -5.69 -9.52 8.19
N VAL A 113 -4.87 -10.42 7.64
CA VAL A 113 -3.40 -10.35 7.72
C VAL A 113 -2.85 -10.44 6.31
N LEU A 114 -2.04 -9.45 5.96
CA LEU A 114 -1.22 -9.47 4.76
C LEU A 114 0.25 -9.44 5.17
N VAL A 115 1.06 -10.24 4.50
CA VAL A 115 2.49 -10.37 4.78
C VAL A 115 3.23 -10.27 3.48
N GLU A 116 4.25 -9.43 3.42
CA GLU A 116 5.23 -9.44 2.36
C GLU A 116 6.49 -10.13 2.88
N ALA A 117 6.75 -11.33 2.36
CA ALA A 117 7.97 -12.07 2.62
C ALA A 117 9.07 -11.56 1.67
N LEU A 118 10.08 -10.88 2.21
CA LEU A 118 11.17 -10.30 1.44
C LEU A 118 12.34 -11.27 1.31
N TYR A 119 12.88 -11.38 0.11
CA TYR A 119 13.98 -12.26 -0.24
C TYR A 119 15.13 -11.43 -0.81
N ALA A 120 16.33 -11.62 -0.26
CA ALA A 120 17.52 -10.95 -0.77
C ALA A 120 17.84 -11.41 -2.21
N PRO A 121 18.50 -10.58 -3.03
CA PRO A 121 18.87 -10.93 -4.40
C PRO A 121 19.58 -12.29 -4.49
N GLY A 122 19.05 -13.17 -5.35
CA GLY A 122 19.61 -14.51 -5.57
C GLY A 122 19.47 -15.47 -4.39
N ARG A 123 18.71 -15.13 -3.34
CA ARG A 123 18.49 -15.98 -2.18
C ARG A 123 17.08 -16.59 -2.19
N PRO A 124 16.96 -17.90 -1.95
CA PRO A 124 15.66 -18.55 -1.79
C PRO A 124 15.08 -18.36 -0.38
N GLU A 125 15.89 -18.01 0.62
CA GLU A 125 15.42 -17.81 2.00
C GLU A 125 14.81 -16.42 2.21
N VAL A 126 13.79 -16.35 3.07
CA VAL A 126 13.21 -15.07 3.50
C VAL A 126 14.21 -14.35 4.41
N ALA A 127 14.49 -13.09 4.09
CA ALA A 127 15.33 -12.20 4.88
C ALA A 127 14.53 -11.53 6.02
N THR A 128 13.33 -11.05 5.73
CA THR A 128 12.44 -10.38 6.68
C THR A 128 11.00 -10.46 6.20
N TYR A 129 10.06 -10.26 7.10
CA TYR A 129 8.65 -10.10 6.78
C TYR A 129 8.18 -8.71 7.19
N PHE A 130 7.49 -8.04 6.26
CA PHE A 130 6.65 -6.89 6.60
C PHE A 130 5.21 -7.36 6.65
N ALA A 131 4.51 -7.09 7.76
CA ALA A 131 3.13 -7.52 7.92
C ALA A 131 2.22 -6.35 8.26
N MET A 132 0.97 -6.47 7.85
CA MET A 132 -0.10 -5.61 8.31
C MET A 132 -1.29 -6.43 8.79
N VAL A 133 -1.84 -6.04 9.94
CA VAL A 133 -2.98 -6.70 10.58
C VAL A 133 -4.09 -5.68 10.74
N ARG A 134 -5.30 -6.02 10.29
CA ARG A 134 -6.48 -5.18 10.49
C ARG A 134 -7.04 -5.39 11.88
N GLN A 135 -6.83 -4.43 12.78
CA GLN A 135 -7.27 -4.48 14.17
C GLN A 135 -8.57 -3.70 14.39
N PRO A 136 -9.37 -4.03 15.41
CA PRO A 136 -10.41 -3.13 15.91
C PRO A 136 -9.82 -1.77 16.32
N SER A 137 -10.58 -0.69 16.13
CA SER A 137 -10.22 0.64 16.61
C SER A 137 -11.46 1.40 17.11
N ALA A 138 -11.27 2.51 17.82
CA ALA A 138 -12.37 3.33 18.31
C ALA A 138 -13.30 3.85 17.19
N THR A 139 -12.78 4.00 15.97
CA THR A 139 -13.52 4.46 14.79
C THR A 139 -13.91 3.32 13.85
N GLY A 140 -13.79 2.06 14.30
CA GLY A 140 -14.11 0.86 13.54
C GLY A 140 -12.92 -0.08 13.46
N SER A 141 -11.99 0.18 12.54
CA SER A 141 -10.77 -0.63 12.39
C SER A 141 -9.60 0.18 11.84
N ALA A 142 -8.38 -0.27 12.14
CA ALA A 142 -7.15 0.35 11.67
C ALA A 142 -6.10 -0.72 11.30
N TRP A 143 -5.16 -0.36 10.44
CA TRP A 143 -4.00 -1.20 10.16
C TRP A 143 -2.93 -1.02 11.24
N GLU A 144 -2.51 -2.14 11.82
CA GLU A 144 -1.27 -2.26 12.59
C GLU A 144 -0.17 -2.81 11.68
N TYR A 145 1.02 -2.23 11.76
CA TYR A 145 2.18 -2.64 10.94
C TYR A 145 3.22 -3.34 11.81
N LEU A 146 3.88 -4.35 11.23
CA LEU A 146 4.93 -5.10 11.89
C LEU A 146 6.13 -5.28 10.97
N VAL A 147 7.32 -5.26 11.57
CA VAL A 147 8.56 -5.78 10.99
C VAL A 147 8.94 -7.01 11.78
N VAL A 148 9.09 -8.13 11.10
CA VAL A 148 9.34 -9.44 11.71
C VAL A 148 10.58 -10.05 11.08
N SER A 149 11.50 -10.55 11.92
CA SER A 149 12.69 -11.25 11.44
C SER A 149 12.33 -12.53 10.69
N SER A 150 13.27 -13.09 9.93
CA SER A 150 13.11 -14.39 9.26
C SER A 150 12.78 -15.54 10.23
N SER A 151 13.16 -15.43 11.51
CA SER A 151 12.84 -16.39 12.58
C SER A 151 11.45 -16.21 13.21
N GLY A 152 10.70 -15.19 12.79
CA GLY A 152 9.36 -14.90 13.30
C GLY A 152 9.32 -14.02 14.56
N MET A 153 10.41 -13.31 14.86
CA MET A 153 10.48 -12.41 16.02
C MET A 153 10.08 -10.99 15.61
N VAL A 154 9.22 -10.35 16.41
CA VAL A 154 8.80 -8.97 16.18
C VAL A 154 9.96 -8.02 16.50
N GLU A 155 10.39 -7.26 15.50
CA GLU A 155 11.39 -6.20 15.64
C GLU A 155 10.73 -4.83 15.85
N LYS A 156 9.61 -4.58 15.15
CA LYS A 156 8.78 -3.37 15.28
C LYS A 156 7.31 -3.71 15.17
N ARG A 157 6.44 -3.00 15.89
CA ARG A 157 4.98 -3.17 15.86
C ARG A 157 4.27 -1.84 16.15
N GLY A 158 3.09 -1.66 15.56
CA GLY A 158 2.14 -0.59 15.89
C GLY A 158 1.82 0.31 14.71
N SER A 159 1.54 1.59 14.99
CA SER A 159 1.33 2.63 13.97
C SER A 159 2.67 3.17 13.45
N LEU A 160 3.37 2.37 12.63
CA LEU A 160 4.67 2.75 12.09
C LEU A 160 4.54 3.85 11.02
N THR A 161 5.04 5.05 11.30
CA THR A 161 4.86 6.25 10.47
C THR A 161 5.28 6.05 9.01
N LEU A 162 6.42 5.38 8.75
CA LEU A 162 6.91 5.17 7.38
C LEU A 162 5.99 4.23 6.58
N CYS A 163 5.54 3.13 7.20
CA CYS A 163 4.59 2.21 6.59
C CYS A 163 3.26 2.93 6.33
N GLY A 164 2.72 3.59 7.35
CA GLY A 164 1.45 4.30 7.28
C GLY A 164 1.42 5.38 6.21
N ARG A 165 2.52 6.11 5.99
CA ARG A 165 2.58 7.18 4.98
C ARG A 165 2.42 6.63 3.56
N CYS A 166 3.18 5.62 3.18
CA CYS A 166 3.06 5.03 1.83
C CYS A 166 1.72 4.31 1.66
N HIS A 167 1.26 3.60 2.67
CA HIS A 167 -0.03 2.90 2.62
C HIS A 167 -1.24 3.86 2.66
N ALA A 168 -1.10 5.10 3.14
CA ALA A 168 -2.13 6.11 3.02
C ALA A 168 -2.51 6.43 1.56
N GLU A 169 -1.55 6.29 0.65
CA GLU A 169 -1.70 6.58 -0.78
C GLU A 169 -2.14 5.36 -1.60
N ALA A 170 -2.25 4.19 -0.96
CA ALA A 170 -2.60 2.97 -1.67
C ALA A 170 -4.06 2.99 -2.17
N PRO A 171 -4.36 2.50 -3.38
CA PRO A 171 -5.66 2.74 -4.02
C PRO A 171 -6.88 2.12 -3.33
N HIS A 172 -6.68 1.08 -2.52
CA HIS A 172 -7.77 0.28 -1.97
C HIS A 172 -7.53 -0.03 -0.50
N ASP A 173 -8.26 0.65 0.39
CA ASP A 173 -8.27 0.35 1.84
C ASP A 173 -6.85 0.31 2.46
N HIS A 174 -5.98 1.22 2.01
CA HIS A 174 -4.56 1.28 2.40
C HIS A 174 -3.71 0.07 1.98
N VAL A 175 -4.13 -0.66 0.93
CA VAL A 175 -3.43 -1.83 0.39
C VAL A 175 -3.20 -1.68 -1.12
N PHE A 176 -2.01 -2.03 -1.57
CA PHE A 176 -1.69 -2.13 -2.99
C PHE A 176 -2.22 -3.46 -3.57
N GLY A 177 -3.03 -3.37 -4.62
CA GLY A 177 -3.63 -4.52 -5.30
C GLY A 177 -2.63 -5.28 -6.19
N ARG A 178 -3.14 -5.91 -7.25
CA ARG A 178 -2.28 -6.64 -8.21
C ARG A 178 -1.20 -5.72 -8.79
N PRO A 179 0.05 -6.20 -8.93
CA PRO A 179 1.03 -5.54 -9.77
C PRO A 179 0.44 -5.29 -11.16
N ARG A 180 0.66 -4.10 -11.71
CA ARG A 180 0.24 -3.73 -13.07
C ARG A 180 1.28 -4.17 -14.09
#